data_AF-A0A530KPE0-F1
#
_entry.id   AF-A0A530KPE0-F1
#
_cell.length_a   1.000
_cell.length_b   1.000
_cell.length_c   1.000
_cell.angle_alpha   90.00
_cell.angle_beta   90.00
_cell.angle_gamma   90.00
#
_symmetry.space_group_name_H-M   'P 1'
#
loop_
_entity.id
_entity.type
_entity.pdbx_description
1 polymer ?
#
loop_
_entity_poly.entity_id
_entity_poly.type
_entity_poly.pdbx_seq_one_letter_code
_entity_poly.pdbx_strand_id
1 'polypeptide(L)'
;MTTVHDIMGLLVRLRLPLSDEKRLQAAIAEEFDAVGIVYAREARLSPEDVIDFMSGDIGIEVKIKGSKRAIFHQVERYAQHDRVKELILVSNVAMGFPPEVNGKPVYFHNLAKAWL
;
A
#
# COMPACT_ATOMS: atom_id res chain seq x y z
N MET A 1 -8.13 -16.73 -1.83
CA MET A 1 -6.98 -15.93 -2.27
C MET A 1 -7.32 -14.49 -1.95
N THR A 2 -6.41 -13.76 -1.28
CA THR A 2 -6.67 -12.35 -0.92
C THR A 2 -6.79 -11.50 -2.19
N THR A 3 -7.81 -10.65 -2.24
CA THR A 3 -8.01 -9.69 -3.33
C THR A 3 -7.76 -8.26 -2.87
N VAL A 4 -7.58 -7.34 -3.83
CA VAL A 4 -7.52 -5.90 -3.53
C VAL A 4 -8.77 -5.43 -2.78
N HIS A 5 -9.95 -5.96 -3.11
CA HIS A 5 -11.21 -5.59 -2.47
C HIS A 5 -11.23 -5.98 -0.98
N ASP A 6 -10.64 -7.12 -0.63
CA ASP A 6 -10.52 -7.55 0.77
C ASP A 6 -9.65 -6.58 1.58
N ILE A 7 -8.48 -6.24 1.02
CA ILE A 7 -7.53 -5.31 1.66
C ILE A 7 -8.14 -3.91 1.78
N MET A 8 -8.69 -3.37 0.69
CA MET A 8 -9.33 -2.05 0.68
C MET A 8 -10.53 -1.99 1.61
N GLY A 9 -11.35 -3.04 1.64
CA GLY A 9 -12.52 -3.17 2.51
C GLY A 9 -12.16 -3.18 3.99
N LEU A 10 -11.03 -3.80 4.36
CA LEU A 10 -10.46 -3.72 5.69
C LEU A 10 -9.96 -2.31 5.99
N LEU A 11 -9.05 -1.78 5.17
CA LEU A 11 -8.40 -0.47 5.40
C LEU A 11 -9.40 0.68 5.59
N VAL A 12 -10.50 0.69 4.84
CA VAL A 12 -11.56 1.72 4.95
C VAL A 12 -12.22 1.77 6.33
N ARG A 13 -12.19 0.68 7.10
CA ARG A 13 -12.83 0.61 8.42
C ARG A 13 -11.89 0.95 9.58
N LEU A 14 -10.60 1.08 9.30
CA LEU A 14 -9.58 1.20 10.33
C LEU A 14 -9.27 2.66 10.67
N ARG A 15 -9.04 2.92 11.97
CA ARG A 15 -8.43 4.16 12.45
C ARG A 15 -6.99 3.92 12.83
N LEU A 16 -6.10 4.07 11.85
CA LEU A 16 -4.70 3.75 11.99
C LEU A 16 -3.89 4.93 12.54
N PRO A 17 -2.77 4.67 13.25
CA PRO A 17 -1.89 5.71 13.76
C PRO A 17 -1.17 6.43 12.62
N LEU A 18 -1.24 7.76 12.58
CA LEU A 18 -0.64 8.60 11.53
C LEU A 18 0.61 9.37 12.01
N SER A 19 1.28 8.88 13.05
CA SER A 19 2.45 9.54 13.65
C SER A 19 3.73 9.33 12.85
N ASP A 20 4.02 8.08 12.47
CA ASP A 20 5.13 7.70 11.60
C ASP A 20 4.83 6.42 10.81
N GLU A 21 5.51 6.26 9.68
CA GLU A 21 5.23 5.18 8.71
C GLU A 21 5.49 3.80 9.30
N LYS A 22 6.49 3.65 10.17
CA LYS A 22 6.82 2.36 10.79
C LYS A 22 5.71 1.89 11.72
N ARG A 23 5.15 2.79 12.54
CA ARG A 23 3.99 2.49 13.40
C ARG A 23 2.73 2.20 12.59
N LEU A 24 2.50 2.95 11.52
CA LEU A 24 1.37 2.71 10.61
C LEU A 24 1.47 1.32 9.96
N GLN A 25 2.64 0.95 9.45
CA GLN A 25 2.90 -0.38 8.91
C GLN A 25 2.76 -1.48 9.99
N ALA A 26 3.19 -1.23 11.23
CA ALA A 26 2.98 -2.18 12.33
C ALA A 26 1.48 -2.42 12.58
N ALA A 27 0.70 -1.34 12.69
CA ALA A 27 -0.74 -1.45 12.90
C ALA A 27 -1.46 -2.14 11.73
N ILE A 28 -1.10 -1.86 10.47
CA ILE A 28 -1.67 -2.56 9.31
C ILE A 28 -1.40 -4.07 9.37
N ALA A 29 -0.20 -4.48 9.78
CA ALA A 29 0.15 -5.89 9.91
C ALA A 29 -0.64 -6.59 11.02
N GLU A 30 -0.81 -5.95 12.18
CA GLU A 30 -1.63 -6.49 13.27
C GLU A 30 -3.07 -6.73 12.80
N GLU A 31 -3.63 -5.82 12.00
CA GLU A 31 -4.96 -5.97 11.44
C GLU A 31 -5.03 -7.07 10.37
N PHE A 32 -4.01 -7.20 9.51
CA PHE A 32 -3.91 -8.31 8.58
C PHE A 32 -3.82 -9.67 9.28
N ASP A 33 -3.02 -9.77 10.35
CA ASP A 33 -2.91 -10.98 11.18
C ASP A 33 -4.26 -11.32 11.83
N ALA A 34 -4.96 -10.31 12.36
CA ALA A 34 -6.25 -10.48 13.02
C ALA A 34 -7.34 -11.04 12.09
N VAL A 35 -7.32 -10.67 10.80
CA VAL A 35 -8.29 -11.18 9.81
C VAL A 35 -7.76 -12.34 8.97
N GLY A 36 -6.53 -12.80 9.22
CA GLY A 36 -5.92 -13.92 8.49
C GLY A 36 -5.51 -13.60 7.05
N ILE A 37 -5.24 -12.33 6.72
CA ILE A 37 -4.62 -11.97 5.43
C ILE A 37 -3.16 -12.40 5.48
N VAL A 38 -2.74 -13.22 4.51
CA VAL A 38 -1.34 -13.64 4.38
C VAL A 38 -0.55 -12.56 3.65
N TYR A 39 0.59 -12.15 4.21
CA TYR A 39 1.47 -11.15 3.62
C TYR A 39 2.94 -11.40 3.96
N ALA A 40 3.82 -10.74 3.22
CA ALA A 40 5.24 -10.54 3.56
C ALA A 40 5.47 -9.05 3.80
N ARG A 41 6.14 -8.71 4.91
CA ARG A 41 6.59 -7.33 5.20
C ARG A 41 7.92 -7.05 4.52
N GLU A 42 8.17 -5.78 4.22
CA GLU A 42 9.43 -5.28 3.65
C GLU A 42 9.92 -6.22 2.53
N ALA A 43 8.98 -6.52 1.62
CA ALA A 43 9.17 -7.52 0.60
C ALA A 43 10.14 -7.01 -0.44
N ARG A 44 11.30 -7.66 -0.52
CA ARG A 44 12.32 -7.34 -1.51
C ARG A 44 11.83 -7.72 -2.92
N LEU A 45 11.79 -6.73 -3.82
CA LEU A 45 11.49 -6.90 -5.24
C LEU A 45 12.79 -6.98 -6.06
N SER A 46 13.81 -6.22 -5.65
CA SER A 46 15.16 -6.21 -6.21
C SER A 46 16.19 -5.82 -5.12
N PRO A 47 17.50 -5.77 -5.41
CA PRO A 47 18.46 -5.22 -4.46
C PRO A 47 18.13 -3.77 -4.02
N GLU A 48 17.54 -2.97 -4.91
CA GLU A 48 17.24 -1.54 -4.72
C GLU A 48 15.79 -1.23 -4.34
N ASP A 49 14.87 -2.18 -4.52
CA ASP A 49 13.44 -2.03 -4.29
C ASP A 49 12.94 -2.97 -3.18
N VAL A 50 12.37 -2.35 -2.14
CA VAL A 50 11.69 -3.03 -1.04
C VAL A 50 10.33 -2.37 -0.85
N ILE A 51 9.27 -3.11 -1.13
CA ILE A 51 7.90 -2.64 -0.93
C ILE A 51 7.42 -3.00 0.48
N ASP A 52 6.60 -2.14 1.10
CA ASP A 52 6.21 -2.32 2.50
C ASP A 52 5.50 -3.65 2.75
N PHE A 53 4.58 -4.05 1.86
CA PHE A 53 3.96 -5.37 1.91
C PHE A 53 3.76 -5.99 0.53
N MET A 54 3.77 -7.33 0.51
CA MET A 54 3.25 -8.15 -0.58
C MET A 54 2.22 -9.15 -0.04
N SER A 55 1.03 -9.18 -0.61
CA SER A 55 0.02 -10.23 -0.37
C SER A 55 -0.27 -10.93 -1.70
N GLY A 56 0.28 -12.13 -1.89
CA GLY A 56 0.32 -12.78 -3.21
C GLY A 56 1.11 -11.93 -4.21
N ASP A 57 0.42 -11.42 -5.21
CA ASP A 57 0.91 -10.53 -6.27
C ASP A 57 0.47 -9.06 -6.10
N ILE A 58 -0.21 -8.73 -4.99
CA ILE A 58 -0.62 -7.38 -4.63
C ILE A 58 0.48 -6.72 -3.82
N GLY A 59 1.04 -5.64 -4.35
CA GLY A 59 1.99 -4.78 -3.63
C GLY A 59 1.27 -3.68 -2.86
N ILE A 60 1.71 -3.38 -1.63
CA ILE A 60 1.12 -2.31 -0.81
C ILE A 60 2.25 -1.40 -0.33
N GLU A 61 2.13 -0.11 -0.64
CA GLU A 61 3.07 0.93 -0.21
C GLU A 61 2.36 1.92 0.74
N VAL A 62 3.01 2.26 1.85
CA VAL A 62 2.47 3.08 2.93
C VAL A 62 3.22 4.39 3.04
N LYS A 63 2.50 5.52 2.97
CA LYS A 63 3.10 6.87 3.07
C LYS A 63 2.31 7.83 3.93
N ILE A 64 2.93 8.43 4.94
CA ILE A 64 2.29 9.50 5.74
C ILE A 64 2.63 10.87 5.17
N LYS A 65 3.84 11.04 4.65
CA LYS A 65 4.36 12.30 4.12
C LYS A 65 5.23 12.05 2.89
N GLY A 66 5.59 13.14 2.21
CA GLY A 66 6.42 13.09 1.02
C GLY A 66 5.84 13.93 -0.10
N SER A 67 6.66 14.23 -1.11
CA SER A 67 6.17 14.93 -2.29
C SER A 67 5.36 13.95 -3.15
N LYS A 68 4.26 14.45 -3.74
CA LYS A 68 3.40 13.66 -4.64
C LYS A 68 4.20 13.00 -5.76
N ARG A 69 5.19 13.72 -6.28
CA ARG A 69 6.10 13.22 -7.33
C ARG A 69 6.98 12.07 -6.85
N ALA A 70 7.54 12.16 -5.65
CA ALA A 70 8.36 11.07 -5.10
C ALA A 70 7.52 9.81 -4.83
N ILE A 71 6.32 9.98 -4.27
CA ILE A 71 5.38 8.89 -4.04
C ILE A 71 5.00 8.21 -5.36
N PHE A 72 4.65 9.01 -6.38
CA PHE A 72 4.33 8.48 -7.71
C PHE A 72 5.50 7.69 -8.32
N HIS A 73 6.72 8.24 -8.32
CA HIS A 73 7.88 7.54 -8.88
C HIS A 73 8.22 6.24 -8.14
N GLN A 74 7.94 6.17 -6.84
CA GLN A 74 8.12 4.93 -6.09
C GLN A 74 7.12 3.86 -6.52
N VAL A 75 5.83 4.21 -6.65
CA VAL A 75 4.81 3.30 -7.18
C VAL A 75 5.13 2.89 -8.62
N GLU A 76 5.59 3.82 -9.45
CA GLU A 76 6.03 3.57 -10.83
C GLU A 76 7.19 2.57 -10.89
N ARG A 77 8.21 2.72 -10.04
CA ARG A 77 9.30 1.73 -9.91
C ARG A 77 8.76 0.36 -9.53
N TYR A 78 7.88 0.28 -8.55
CA TYR A 78 7.32 -1.02 -8.12
C TYR A 78 6.46 -1.66 -9.21
N ALA A 79 5.74 -0.86 -9.99
CA ALA A 79 4.96 -1.33 -11.12
C ALA A 79 5.81 -1.93 -12.25
N GLN A 80 7.13 -1.71 -12.28
CA GLN A 80 8.01 -2.37 -13.27
C GLN A 80 8.28 -3.85 -12.93
N HIS A 81 8.09 -4.28 -11.69
CA HIS A 81 8.45 -5.64 -11.25
C HIS A 81 7.35 -6.66 -11.58
N ASP A 82 7.69 -7.74 -12.29
CA ASP A 82 6.73 -8.78 -12.71
C ASP A 82 5.97 -9.44 -11.56
N ARG A 83 6.59 -9.51 -10.37
CA ARG A 83 6.01 -10.06 -9.15
C ARG A 83 4.81 -9.24 -8.65
N VAL A 84 4.78 -7.96 -8.97
CA VAL A 84 3.68 -7.05 -8.63
C VAL A 84 2.72 -7.03 -9.81
N LYS A 85 1.47 -7.45 -9.61
CA LYS A 85 0.41 -7.39 -10.63
C LYS A 85 -0.59 -6.26 -10.37
N GLU A 86 -0.78 -5.92 -9.10
CA GLU A 86 -1.65 -4.83 -8.65
C GLU A 86 -0.96 -4.07 -7.51
N LEU A 87 -1.25 -2.78 -7.36
CA LEU A 87 -0.66 -1.93 -6.32
C LEU A 87 -1.73 -1.21 -5.51
N ILE A 88 -1.53 -1.13 -4.20
CA ILE A 88 -2.32 -0.28 -3.30
C ILE A 88 -1.38 0.74 -2.67
N LEU A 89 -1.60 2.03 -2.97
CA LEU A 89 -0.99 3.12 -2.22
C LEU A 89 -1.90 3.49 -1.04
N VAL A 90 -1.40 3.30 0.17
CA VAL A 90 -2.05 3.69 1.42
C VAL A 90 -1.39 4.97 1.91
N SER A 91 -2.10 6.10 1.88
CA SER A 91 -1.48 7.38 2.23
C SER A 91 -2.37 8.38 2.91
N ASN A 92 -1.77 9.27 3.69
CA ASN A 92 -2.41 10.48 4.22
C ASN A 92 -2.21 11.71 3.31
N VAL A 93 -1.37 11.59 2.27
CA VAL A 93 -1.09 12.70 1.34
C VAL A 93 -2.24 12.80 0.33
N ALA A 94 -3.05 13.85 0.44
CA ALA A 94 -4.16 14.08 -0.49
C ALA A 94 -3.65 14.36 -1.92
N MET A 95 -3.85 13.40 -2.83
CA MET A 95 -3.47 13.51 -4.23
C MET A 95 -4.44 12.74 -5.12
N GLY A 96 -4.54 13.16 -6.39
CA GLY A 96 -5.05 12.28 -7.43
C GLY A 96 -4.03 11.17 -7.68
N PHE A 97 -4.52 9.99 -8.04
CA PHE A 97 -3.69 8.86 -8.42
C PHE A 97 -4.28 8.22 -9.67
N PRO A 98 -3.48 7.92 -10.70
CA PRO A 98 -4.01 7.26 -11.89
C PRO A 98 -4.51 5.85 -11.55
N PRO A 99 -5.55 5.34 -12.24
CA PRO A 99 -6.08 4.00 -12.00
C PRO A 99 -5.11 2.89 -12.45
N GLU A 100 -4.09 3.24 -13.22
CA GLU A 100 -3.10 2.31 -13.75
C GLU A 100 -1.72 2.97 -13.82
N VAL A 101 -0.66 2.19 -13.57
CA VAL A 101 0.73 2.57 -13.78
C VAL A 101 1.46 1.41 -14.44
N ASN A 102 2.15 1.65 -15.57
CA ASN A 102 2.87 0.63 -16.33
C ASN A 102 2.02 -0.63 -16.67
N GLY A 103 0.77 -0.46 -17.08
CA GLY A 103 -0.10 -1.60 -17.43
C GLY A 103 -0.76 -2.29 -16.23
N LYS A 104 -0.50 -1.83 -15.00
CA LYS A 104 -0.95 -2.50 -13.76
C LYS A 104 -1.95 -1.66 -12.99
N PRO A 105 -3.07 -2.24 -12.54
CA PRO A 105 -4.04 -1.54 -11.70
C PRO A 105 -3.39 -0.96 -10.45
N VAL A 106 -3.72 0.30 -10.16
CA VAL A 106 -3.31 0.96 -8.91
C VAL A 106 -4.50 1.54 -8.19
N TYR A 107 -4.57 1.24 -6.90
CA TYR A 107 -5.61 1.65 -5.98
C TYR A 107 -5.04 2.63 -4.96
N PHE A 108 -5.85 3.61 -4.58
CA PHE A 108 -5.45 4.61 -3.60
C PHE A 108 -6.38 4.61 -2.40
N HIS A 109 -5.84 4.32 -1.23
CA HIS A 109 -6.53 4.46 0.04
C HIS A 109 -6.04 5.70 0.78
N ASN A 110 -6.93 6.71 0.89
CA ASN A 110 -6.65 7.91 1.67
C ASN A 110 -7.03 7.71 3.15
N LEU A 111 -6.03 7.62 4.02
CA LEU A 111 -6.19 7.41 5.46
C LEU A 111 -6.95 8.55 6.17
N ALA A 112 -6.91 9.77 5.62
CA ALA A 112 -7.65 10.91 6.18
C ALA A 112 -9.18 10.67 6.13
N LYS A 113 -9.66 9.88 5.17
CA LYS A 113 -11.10 9.62 4.98
C LYS A 113 -11.75 8.89 6.13
N ALA A 114 -10.97 8.12 6.91
CA ALA A 114 -11.55 7.49 8.08
C ALA A 114 -12.10 8.59 9.02
N TRP A 115 -11.45 9.75 9.14
CA TRP A 115 -11.70 10.80 10.16
C TRP A 115 -12.69 11.90 9.74
N LEU A 116 -13.39 11.71 8.62
CA LEU A 116 -14.45 12.59 8.11
C LEU A 116 -15.83 12.00 8.43
#